data_AF-A0A401GDS2-F1
#
_entry.id   AF-A0A401GDS2-F1
#
_cell.length_a   1.000
_cell.length_b   1.000
_cell.length_c   1.000
_cell.angle_alpha   90.00
_cell.angle_beta   90.00
_cell.angle_gamma   90.00
#
_symmetry.space_group_name_H-M   'P 1'
#
loop_
_entity.id
_entity.type
_entity.pdbx_description
1 polymer ?
#
loop_
_entity_poly.entity_id
_entity_poly.type
_entity_poly.pdbx_seq_one_letter_code
_entity_poly.pdbx_strand_id
1 'polypeptide(L)'
;MSSFSTSRSAPNWRMESKETRTNVPSEMIQQLTEMIPYLSSEGLFGHEILQRVKLHDVSVYERPEDGKTCARVVFRLTVEHDMLNVGGSLHGGCGAFLVDICSSMALWALGVYKNDFAKEESNAAASTKHVSQAINMLYHGGTHLGAELEIVNTTTSWGKRILTARTEIWDATNRRLVASGTHVKMEPSTKL
;
A
#
# COMPACT_ATOMS: atom_id res chain seq x y z
N MET A 1 -20.26 -32.93 -8.74
CA MET A 1 -19.71 -32.94 -7.36
C MET A 1 -18.23 -33.28 -7.44
N SER A 2 -17.37 -32.26 -7.44
CA SER A 2 -15.93 -32.43 -7.28
C SER A 2 -15.48 -31.42 -6.24
N SER A 3 -15.20 -31.92 -5.04
CA SER A 3 -14.74 -31.15 -3.89
C SER A 3 -13.28 -30.74 -4.11
N PHE A 4 -13.04 -29.44 -4.30
CA PHE A 4 -11.70 -28.88 -4.18
C PHE A 4 -11.29 -28.86 -2.70
N SER A 5 -10.44 -29.80 -2.32
CA SER A 5 -9.75 -29.83 -1.04
C SER A 5 -8.73 -28.69 -1.00
N THR A 6 -9.00 -27.65 -0.21
CA THR A 6 -8.06 -26.57 0.07
C THR A 6 -7.30 -26.86 1.37
N SER A 7 -6.30 -27.73 1.27
CA SER A 7 -5.20 -27.76 2.23
C SER A 7 -4.30 -26.54 1.98
N ARG A 8 -4.77 -25.35 2.34
CA ARG A 8 -3.98 -24.11 2.29
C ARG A 8 -3.19 -24.01 3.58
N SER A 9 -1.88 -24.26 3.53
CA SER A 9 -0.98 -23.73 4.54
C SER A 9 -1.10 -22.20 4.51
N ALA A 10 -1.64 -21.62 5.59
CA ALA A 10 -1.73 -20.17 5.73
C ALA A 10 -0.33 -19.56 5.58
N PRO A 11 -0.14 -18.51 4.76
CA PRO A 11 1.14 -17.81 4.70
C PRO A 11 1.49 -17.28 6.10
N ASN A 12 2.79 -17.18 6.41
CA ASN A 12 3.33 -16.72 7.69
C ASN A 12 3.13 -15.19 7.89
N TRP A 13 1.92 -14.68 7.71
CA TRP A 13 1.54 -13.27 7.91
C TRP A 13 1.47 -12.88 9.39
N ARG A 14 1.78 -13.80 10.32
CA ARG A 14 2.04 -13.48 11.73
C ARG A 14 3.32 -12.63 11.82
N MET A 15 3.25 -11.38 11.39
CA MET A 15 4.22 -10.38 11.80
C MET A 15 4.00 -10.05 13.27
N GLU A 16 5.11 -9.99 13.97
CA GLU A 16 5.26 -9.50 15.33
C GLU A 16 4.61 -8.12 15.44
N SER A 17 3.39 -8.09 15.98
CA SER A 17 2.59 -6.89 16.22
C SER A 17 3.22 -5.90 17.23
N LYS A 18 4.47 -6.11 17.65
CA LYS A 18 5.14 -5.32 18.70
C LYS A 18 5.96 -4.14 18.19
N GLU A 19 6.22 -4.02 16.88
CA GLU A 19 7.13 -2.98 16.35
C GLU A 19 6.48 -1.86 15.52
N THR A 20 5.21 -1.99 15.11
CA THR A 20 4.54 -0.96 14.32
C THR A 20 4.30 0.30 15.14
N ARG A 21 4.86 1.43 14.70
CA ARG A 21 4.63 2.73 15.33
C ARG A 21 3.28 3.27 14.91
N THR A 22 2.44 3.64 15.86
CA THR A 22 1.10 4.11 15.52
C THR A 22 0.43 5.03 16.53
N ASN A 23 -0.45 5.90 16.05
CA ASN A 23 -1.40 6.66 16.87
C ASN A 23 -2.88 6.27 16.58
N VAL A 24 -3.12 5.18 15.84
CA VAL A 24 -4.47 4.68 15.54
C VAL A 24 -4.80 3.45 16.40
N PRO A 25 -6.09 3.11 16.57
CA PRO A 25 -6.50 1.93 17.32
C PRO A 25 -5.94 0.62 16.72
N SER A 26 -5.66 -0.37 17.57
CA SER A 26 -5.08 -1.65 17.14
C SER A 26 -5.98 -2.43 16.18
N GLU A 27 -7.30 -2.25 16.27
CA GLU A 27 -8.29 -2.83 15.36
C GLU A 27 -8.07 -2.35 13.92
N MET A 28 -7.70 -1.09 13.73
CA MET A 28 -7.38 -0.53 12.42
C MET A 28 -6.09 -1.15 11.85
N ILE A 29 -5.09 -1.42 12.70
CA ILE A 29 -3.85 -2.11 12.29
C ILE A 29 -4.15 -3.55 11.87
N GLN A 30 -5.01 -4.24 12.60
CA GLN A 30 -5.45 -5.59 12.25
C GLN A 30 -6.16 -5.58 10.88
N GLN A 31 -7.13 -4.69 10.70
CA GLN A 31 -7.85 -4.50 9.43
C GLN A 31 -6.88 -4.24 8.26
N LEU A 32 -5.87 -3.39 8.45
CA LEU A 32 -4.85 -3.09 7.42
C LEU A 32 -4.01 -4.30 7.03
N THR A 33 -3.67 -5.12 8.02
CA THR A 33 -2.87 -6.31 7.81
C THR A 33 -3.68 -7.39 7.09
N GLU A 34 -4.96 -7.54 7.44
CA GLU A 34 -5.89 -8.47 6.78
C GLU A 34 -6.23 -8.08 5.34
N MET A 35 -6.03 -6.80 4.95
CA MET A 35 -6.21 -6.35 3.58
C MET A 35 -5.11 -6.83 2.61
N ILE A 36 -3.88 -7.02 3.08
CA ILE A 36 -2.74 -7.36 2.20
C ILE A 36 -3.03 -8.61 1.34
N PRO A 37 -3.57 -9.72 1.88
CA PRO A 37 -3.97 -10.89 1.09
C PRO A 37 -5.11 -10.65 0.08
N TYR A 38 -5.93 -9.61 0.24
CA TYR A 38 -6.96 -9.27 -0.75
C TYR A 38 -6.39 -8.51 -1.95
N LEU A 39 -5.29 -7.78 -1.75
CA LEU A 39 -4.62 -7.04 -2.83
C LEU A 39 -3.82 -7.95 -3.76
N SER A 40 -3.50 -9.16 -3.33
CA SER A 40 -2.84 -10.15 -4.20
C SER A 40 -3.10 -11.59 -3.76
N SER A 41 -3.35 -12.45 -4.73
CA SER A 41 -3.46 -13.91 -4.55
C SER A 41 -2.34 -14.60 -5.31
N GLU A 42 -2.00 -15.82 -4.90
CA GLU A 42 -0.99 -16.65 -5.58
C GLU A 42 -1.27 -16.72 -7.09
N GLY A 43 -0.24 -16.51 -7.89
CA GLY A 43 -0.33 -16.46 -9.36
C GLY A 43 -0.78 -15.11 -9.93
N LEU A 44 -1.15 -14.12 -9.11
CA LEU A 44 -1.41 -12.75 -9.57
C LEU A 44 -0.13 -11.91 -9.60
N PHE A 45 -0.18 -10.82 -10.38
CA PHE A 45 0.95 -9.91 -10.54
C PHE A 45 1.44 -9.37 -9.20
N GLY A 46 2.77 -9.41 -9.01
CA GLY A 46 3.41 -8.84 -7.83
C GLY A 46 3.16 -9.58 -6.51
N HIS A 47 2.55 -10.78 -6.54
CA HIS A 47 2.25 -11.56 -5.33
C HIS A 47 3.46 -11.76 -4.43
N GLU A 48 4.55 -12.31 -4.98
CA GLU A 48 5.79 -12.59 -4.23
C GLU A 48 6.41 -11.33 -3.62
N ILE A 49 6.35 -10.21 -4.34
CA ILE A 49 6.85 -8.92 -3.85
C ILE A 49 5.99 -8.44 -2.69
N LEU A 50 4.65 -8.52 -2.83
CA LEU A 50 3.73 -8.04 -1.81
C LEU A 50 3.81 -8.83 -0.51
N GLN A 51 4.06 -10.14 -0.57
CA GLN A 51 4.27 -10.97 0.63
C GLN A 51 5.45 -10.51 1.50
N ARG A 52 6.40 -9.77 0.93
CA ARG A 52 7.59 -9.25 1.63
C ARG A 52 7.42 -7.82 2.12
N VAL A 53 6.32 -7.14 1.78
CA VAL A 53 6.03 -5.78 2.25
C VAL A 53 5.59 -5.81 3.70
N LYS A 54 6.29 -5.07 4.56
CA LYS A 54 6.03 -5.01 6.00
C LYS A 54 5.48 -3.65 6.39
N LEU A 55 4.35 -3.62 7.09
CA LEU A 55 3.82 -2.41 7.72
C LEU A 55 4.78 -1.97 8.84
N HIS A 56 5.19 -0.70 8.82
CA HIS A 56 6.18 -0.15 9.77
C HIS A 56 5.63 1.01 10.61
N ASP A 57 4.85 1.92 10.01
CA ASP A 57 4.26 3.05 10.72
C ASP A 57 2.88 3.37 10.15
N VAL A 58 1.91 3.69 11.02
CA VAL A 58 0.59 4.18 10.64
C VAL A 58 0.22 5.34 11.53
N SER A 59 0.02 6.51 10.94
CA SER A 59 -0.45 7.69 11.66
C SER A 59 -1.58 8.39 10.94
N VAL A 60 -2.53 8.92 11.72
CA VAL A 60 -3.59 9.81 11.24
C VAL A 60 -3.48 11.14 11.97
N TYR A 61 -3.63 12.23 11.24
CA TYR A 61 -3.43 13.58 11.78
C TYR A 61 -4.30 14.60 11.03
N GLU A 62 -4.53 15.74 11.66
CA GLU A 62 -5.09 16.91 10.96
C GLU A 62 -3.97 17.70 10.31
N ARG A 63 -4.07 17.92 9.01
CA ARG A 63 -3.08 18.68 8.25
C ARG A 63 -3.13 20.16 8.66
N PRO A 64 -2.02 20.76 9.12
CA PRO A 64 -2.03 22.14 9.64
C PRO A 64 -2.52 23.19 8.65
N GLU A 65 -2.27 22.99 7.35
CA GLU A 65 -2.56 23.98 6.31
C GLU A 65 -4.06 24.15 6.04
N ASP A 66 -4.86 23.10 6.20
CA ASP A 66 -6.30 23.14 5.87
C ASP A 66 -7.22 22.36 6.84
N GLY A 67 -6.68 21.86 7.96
CA GLY A 67 -7.41 21.11 8.98
C GLY A 67 -7.94 19.76 8.52
N LYS A 68 -7.59 19.28 7.32
CA LYS A 68 -8.13 18.01 6.81
C LYS A 68 -7.44 16.82 7.44
N THR A 69 -8.23 15.84 7.87
CA THR A 69 -7.74 14.54 8.30
C THR A 69 -6.99 13.84 7.17
N CYS A 70 -5.74 13.47 7.42
CA CYS A 70 -4.84 12.78 6.53
C CYS A 70 -4.25 11.55 7.23
N ALA A 71 -3.86 10.54 6.45
CA ALA A 71 -3.10 9.40 6.92
C ALA A 71 -1.69 9.41 6.33
N ARG A 72 -0.73 8.96 7.13
CA ARG A 72 0.62 8.60 6.73
C ARG A 72 0.83 7.13 7.05
N VAL A 73 1.26 6.35 6.05
CA VAL A 73 1.54 4.92 6.19
C VAL A 73 2.91 4.62 5.62
N VAL A 74 3.75 3.94 6.39
CA VAL A 74 5.10 3.55 5.99
C VAL A 74 5.19 2.04 5.91
N PHE A 75 5.74 1.57 4.80
CA PHE A 75 6.12 0.18 4.62
C PHE A 75 7.64 0.03 4.49
N ARG A 76 8.12 -1.17 4.79
CA ARG A 76 9.50 -1.59 4.53
C ARG A 76 9.54 -2.82 3.64
N LEU A 77 10.56 -2.88 2.78
CA LEU A 77 10.78 -3.98 1.85
C LEU A 77 12.26 -4.03 1.47
N THR A 78 12.87 -5.21 1.51
CA THR A 78 14.22 -5.42 0.97
C THR A 78 14.13 -5.65 -0.55
N VAL A 79 15.00 -4.99 -1.32
CA VAL A 79 15.07 -5.21 -2.78
C VAL A 79 15.60 -6.62 -3.05
N GLU A 80 14.80 -7.41 -3.74
CA GLU A 80 15.12 -8.80 -4.12
C GLU A 80 15.28 -8.96 -5.64
N HIS A 81 15.78 -10.12 -6.07
CA HIS A 81 16.15 -10.39 -7.46
C HIS A 81 15.00 -10.20 -8.47
N ASP A 82 13.78 -10.57 -8.09
CA ASP A 82 12.56 -10.44 -8.92
C ASP A 82 12.07 -8.99 -9.06
N MET A 83 12.73 -8.04 -8.39
CA MET A 83 12.43 -6.61 -8.46
C MET A 83 13.41 -5.85 -9.36
N LEU A 84 14.45 -6.51 -9.88
CA LEU A 84 15.53 -5.85 -10.61
C LEU A 84 15.21 -5.66 -12.10
N ASN A 85 15.79 -4.61 -12.68
CA ASN A 85 15.90 -4.44 -14.12
C ASN A 85 17.19 -5.08 -14.67
N VAL A 86 17.36 -5.02 -15.99
CA VAL A 86 18.57 -5.49 -16.70
C VAL A 86 19.86 -4.82 -16.20
N GLY A 87 19.78 -3.63 -15.61
CA GLY A 87 20.91 -2.91 -15.00
C GLY A 87 21.18 -3.27 -13.54
N GLY A 88 20.54 -4.31 -12.99
CA GLY A 88 20.76 -4.76 -11.61
C GLY A 88 20.28 -3.78 -10.54
N SER A 89 19.40 -2.85 -10.90
CA SER A 89 18.77 -1.91 -9.97
C SER A 89 17.26 -2.14 -9.93
N LEU A 90 16.58 -1.62 -8.91
CA LEU A 90 15.12 -1.66 -8.77
C LEU A 90 14.46 -1.22 -10.09
N HIS A 91 13.65 -2.11 -10.65
CA HIS A 91 12.95 -1.88 -11.91
C HIS A 91 11.94 -0.72 -11.73
N GLY A 92 11.91 0.22 -12.67
CA GLY A 92 11.00 1.37 -12.60
C GLY A 92 9.54 0.92 -12.47
N GLY A 93 9.13 -0.06 -13.28
CA GLY A 93 7.81 -0.70 -13.16
C GLY A 93 7.54 -1.36 -11.79
N CYS A 94 8.56 -1.92 -11.12
CA CYS A 94 8.41 -2.41 -9.75
C CYS A 94 8.20 -1.24 -8.77
N GLY A 95 8.95 -0.14 -8.94
CA GLY A 95 8.72 1.10 -8.19
C GLY A 95 7.30 1.65 -8.38
N ALA A 96 6.78 1.67 -9.60
CA ALA A 96 5.42 2.09 -9.90
C ALA A 96 4.37 1.15 -9.26
N PHE A 97 4.61 -0.17 -9.29
CA PHE A 97 3.77 -1.17 -8.59
C PHE A 97 3.73 -0.93 -7.08
N LEU A 98 4.89 -0.66 -6.46
CA LEU A 98 4.95 -0.34 -5.04
C LEU A 98 4.18 0.95 -4.70
N VAL A 99 4.28 1.98 -5.55
CA VAL A 99 3.47 3.19 -5.40
C VAL A 99 1.99 2.88 -5.52
N ASP A 100 1.55 2.10 -6.50
CA ASP A 100 0.14 1.72 -6.68
C ASP A 100 -0.44 1.07 -5.41
N ILE A 101 0.20 0.01 -4.94
CA ILE A 101 -0.29 -0.79 -3.81
C ILE A 101 -0.15 -0.07 -2.48
N CYS A 102 1.03 0.47 -2.15
CA CYS A 102 1.27 1.05 -0.83
C CYS A 102 0.45 2.33 -0.61
N SER A 103 0.26 3.15 -1.64
CA SER A 103 -0.58 4.34 -1.55
C SER A 103 -2.07 3.99 -1.50
N SER A 104 -2.49 2.91 -2.16
CA SER A 104 -3.84 2.35 -2.03
C SER A 104 -4.12 1.94 -0.58
N MET A 105 -3.16 1.30 0.09
CA MET A 105 -3.30 0.94 1.50
C MET A 105 -3.38 2.17 2.41
N ALA A 106 -2.62 3.24 2.12
CA ALA A 106 -2.72 4.49 2.87
C ALA A 106 -4.08 5.19 2.71
N LEU A 107 -4.65 5.16 1.50
CA LEU A 107 -6.02 5.62 1.27
C LEU A 107 -7.02 4.73 2.02
N TRP A 108 -6.82 3.42 2.01
CA TRP A 108 -7.70 2.52 2.75
C TRP A 108 -7.67 2.77 4.26
N ALA A 109 -6.47 2.97 4.82
CA ALA A 109 -6.28 3.35 6.21
C ALA A 109 -7.11 4.58 6.60
N LEU A 110 -7.05 5.65 5.78
CA LEU A 110 -7.82 6.86 6.06
C LEU A 110 -9.33 6.62 5.98
N GLY A 111 -9.81 5.81 5.03
CA GLY A 111 -11.25 5.55 4.90
C GLY A 111 -11.82 4.64 5.98
N VAL A 112 -11.01 3.71 6.50
CA VAL A 112 -11.31 2.96 7.73
C VAL A 112 -11.43 3.93 8.90
N TYR A 113 -10.41 4.78 9.10
CA TYR A 113 -10.41 5.75 10.21
C TYR A 113 -11.63 6.69 10.17
N LYS A 114 -12.03 7.14 8.99
CA LYS A 114 -13.19 8.03 8.79
C LYS A 114 -14.54 7.30 8.84
N ASN A 115 -14.55 5.97 8.97
CA ASN A 115 -15.74 5.13 8.81
C ASN A 115 -16.47 5.37 7.47
N ASP A 116 -15.73 5.77 6.43
CA ASP A 116 -16.28 5.98 5.08
C ASP A 116 -16.42 4.67 4.32
N PHE A 117 -15.68 3.64 4.73
CA PHE A 117 -15.66 2.31 4.11
C PHE A 117 -16.48 1.24 4.85
N ALA A 118 -16.89 1.51 6.09
CA ALA A 118 -17.70 0.60 6.91
C ALA A 118 -19.22 0.73 6.68
N LYS A 119 -19.67 1.69 5.85
CA LYS A 119 -21.11 2.02 5.70
C LYS A 119 -21.88 1.13 4.72
N GLU A 120 -21.24 0.18 4.05
CA GLU A 120 -21.94 -0.83 3.24
C GLU A 120 -21.85 -2.21 3.90
N GLU A 121 -22.94 -2.59 4.57
CA GLU A 121 -23.13 -3.85 5.31
C GLU A 121 -22.97 -5.15 4.48
N SER A 122 -22.77 -5.06 3.16
CA SER A 122 -22.65 -6.22 2.28
C SER A 122 -21.25 -6.32 1.68
N ASN A 123 -20.39 -7.08 2.36
CA ASN A 123 -19.03 -7.49 1.98
C ASN A 123 -17.92 -6.46 2.23
N ALA A 124 -16.91 -6.86 3.01
CA ALA A 124 -15.66 -6.12 3.21
C ALA A 124 -14.94 -5.74 1.88
N ALA A 125 -15.22 -6.49 0.80
CA ALA A 125 -14.78 -6.18 -0.56
C ALA A 125 -15.47 -4.96 -1.21
N ALA A 126 -16.59 -4.47 -0.66
CA ALA A 126 -17.28 -3.27 -1.15
C ALA A 126 -16.57 -1.97 -0.73
N SER A 127 -15.69 -2.01 0.28
CA SER A 127 -14.87 -0.85 0.68
C SER A 127 -13.77 -0.48 -0.33
N THR A 128 -13.49 -1.34 -1.31
CA THR A 128 -12.45 -1.15 -2.33
C THR A 128 -12.98 -0.54 -3.63
N LYS A 129 -14.09 0.21 -3.59
CA LYS A 129 -14.71 0.83 -4.77
C LYS A 129 -13.81 1.77 -5.57
N HIS A 130 -12.60 2.10 -5.12
CA HIS A 130 -11.71 2.99 -5.87
C HIS A 130 -10.68 2.20 -6.67
N VAL A 131 -10.64 2.43 -7.98
CA VAL A 131 -9.63 1.90 -8.90
C VAL A 131 -8.57 2.95 -9.21
N SER A 132 -7.37 2.51 -9.58
CA SER A 132 -6.27 3.39 -9.96
C SER A 132 -6.63 4.14 -11.25
N GLN A 133 -6.70 5.47 -11.18
CA GLN A 133 -6.99 6.33 -12.34
C GLN A 133 -5.70 6.81 -13.00
N ALA A 134 -4.78 7.34 -12.18
CA ALA A 134 -3.54 7.93 -12.67
C ALA A 134 -2.42 7.73 -11.65
N ILE A 135 -1.26 7.30 -12.13
CA ILE A 135 -0.02 7.22 -11.36
C ILE A 135 1.02 8.04 -12.12
N ASN A 136 1.56 9.07 -11.47
CA ASN A 136 2.65 9.87 -12.00
C ASN A 136 3.91 9.58 -11.18
N MET A 137 4.98 9.16 -11.85
CA MET A 137 6.25 8.75 -11.24
C MET A 137 7.38 9.69 -11.63
N LEU A 138 8.21 10.05 -10.66
CA LEU A 138 9.52 10.65 -10.86
C LEU A 138 10.58 9.74 -10.23
N TYR A 139 11.61 9.41 -11.00
CA TYR A 139 12.74 8.60 -10.52
C TYR A 139 13.94 9.52 -10.29
N HIS A 140 14.49 9.47 -9.09
CA HIS A 140 15.59 10.32 -8.62
C HIS A 140 16.93 9.58 -8.62
N GLY A 141 16.90 8.26 -8.45
CA GLY A 141 18.11 7.43 -8.46
C GLY A 141 17.79 5.93 -8.50
N GLY A 142 18.81 5.12 -8.76
CA GLY A 142 18.71 3.65 -8.70
C GLY A 142 18.82 3.12 -7.27
N THR A 143 18.43 1.86 -7.06
CA THR A 143 18.60 1.14 -5.79
C THR A 143 18.99 -0.29 -6.08
N HIS A 144 19.97 -0.81 -5.36
CA HIS A 144 20.57 -2.11 -5.65
C HIS A 144 19.91 -3.24 -4.86
N LEU A 145 20.16 -4.47 -5.30
CA LEU A 145 19.80 -5.70 -4.57
C LEU A 145 20.24 -5.62 -3.11
N GLY A 146 19.38 -6.06 -2.20
CA GLY A 146 19.63 -6.10 -0.76
C GLY A 146 19.44 -4.77 -0.02
N ALA A 147 19.24 -3.66 -0.73
CA ALA A 147 18.94 -2.39 -0.07
C ALA A 147 17.56 -2.45 0.61
N GLU A 148 17.46 -1.83 1.79
CA GLU A 148 16.19 -1.68 2.49
C GLU A 148 15.45 -0.45 1.97
N LEU A 149 14.24 -0.66 1.49
CA LEU A 149 13.33 0.41 1.09
C LEU A 149 12.47 0.85 2.26
N GLU A 150 12.30 2.16 2.42
CA GLU A 150 11.24 2.76 3.21
C GLU A 150 10.25 3.48 2.27
N ILE A 151 9.01 2.99 2.22
CA ILE A 151 7.98 3.47 1.30
C ILE A 151 7.00 4.31 2.11
N VAL A 152 7.11 5.63 2.01
CA VAL A 152 6.34 6.60 2.79
C VAL A 152 5.17 7.09 1.96
N ASN A 153 3.96 6.80 2.42
CA ASN A 153 2.72 7.16 1.74
C ASN A 153 1.98 8.19 2.57
N THR A 154 1.55 9.29 1.96
CA THR A 154 0.77 10.35 2.61
C THR A 154 -0.45 10.68 1.78
N THR A 155 -1.63 10.59 2.37
CA THR A 155 -2.87 10.99 1.70
C THR A 155 -2.90 12.51 1.55
N THR A 156 -3.15 13.01 0.34
CA THR A 156 -3.17 14.44 0.06
C THR A 156 -4.58 14.98 -0.13
N SER A 157 -5.47 14.20 -0.74
CA SER A 157 -6.87 14.59 -0.95
C SER A 157 -7.82 13.41 -0.68
N TRP A 158 -8.98 13.73 -0.08
CA TRP A 158 -10.03 12.78 0.24
C TRP A 158 -11.39 13.34 -0.20
N GLY A 159 -11.77 13.07 -1.45
CA GLY A 159 -13.07 13.44 -2.01
C GLY A 159 -14.01 12.23 -2.09
N LYS A 160 -15.28 12.49 -2.40
CA LYS A 160 -16.29 11.41 -2.57
C LYS A 160 -15.98 10.46 -3.75
N ARG A 161 -15.36 11.00 -4.81
CA ARG A 161 -15.11 10.26 -6.06
C ARG A 161 -13.63 10.09 -6.40
N ILE A 162 -12.79 10.97 -5.88
CA ILE A 162 -11.38 11.04 -6.20
C ILE A 162 -10.61 11.10 -4.89
N LEU A 163 -9.65 10.20 -4.77
CA LEU A 163 -8.73 10.08 -3.66
C LEU A 163 -7.31 10.27 -4.20
N THR A 164 -6.45 10.93 -3.45
CA THR A 164 -5.06 11.13 -3.87
C THR A 164 -4.11 10.86 -2.72
N ALA A 165 -3.02 10.17 -3.03
CA ALA A 165 -1.90 9.98 -2.13
C ALA A 165 -0.58 10.23 -2.85
N ARG A 166 0.40 10.73 -2.09
CA ARG A 166 1.79 10.87 -2.52
C ARG A 166 2.61 9.76 -1.88
N THR A 167 3.54 9.21 -2.62
CA THR A 167 4.47 8.19 -2.16
C THR A 167 5.90 8.65 -2.39
N GLU A 168 6.77 8.40 -1.43
CA GLU A 168 8.21 8.53 -1.57
C GLU A 168 8.84 7.17 -1.24
N ILE A 169 9.68 6.68 -2.15
CA ILE A 169 10.47 5.47 -1.94
C ILE A 169 11.88 5.92 -1.59
N TRP A 170 12.32 5.57 -0.39
CA TRP A 170 13.63 5.86 0.13
C TRP A 170 14.48 4.59 0.17
N ASP A 171 15.75 4.72 -0.22
CA ASP A 171 16.78 3.73 0.07
C ASP A 171 17.27 4.05 1.49
N ALA A 172 16.75 3.31 2.48
CA ALA A 172 17.04 3.52 3.89
C ALA A 172 18.49 3.14 4.21
N THR A 173 19.05 2.16 3.50
CA THR A 173 20.46 1.75 3.61
C THR A 173 21.40 2.90 3.28
N ASN A 174 21.15 3.61 2.18
CA ASN A 174 22.00 4.72 1.71
C ASN A 174 21.45 6.12 2.04
N ARG A 175 20.30 6.20 2.71
CA ARG A 175 19.61 7.44 3.14
C ARG A 175 19.38 8.43 1.99
N ARG A 176 18.80 7.96 0.89
CA ARG A 176 18.50 8.80 -0.28
C ARG A 176 17.13 8.51 -0.87
N LEU A 177 16.55 9.53 -1.51
CA LEU A 177 15.30 9.38 -2.24
C LEU A 177 15.54 8.66 -3.57
N VAL A 178 14.75 7.62 -3.84
CA VAL A 178 14.86 6.76 -5.02
C VAL A 178 13.84 7.17 -6.06
N ALA A 179 12.58 7.28 -5.63
CA ALA A 179 11.47 7.66 -6.48
C ALA A 179 10.41 8.39 -5.67
N SER A 180 9.63 9.22 -6.34
CA SER A 180 8.42 9.81 -5.79
C SER A 180 7.27 9.61 -6.76
N GLY A 181 6.09 9.30 -6.24
CA GLY A 181 4.90 9.10 -7.04
C GLY A 181 3.68 9.84 -6.48
N THR A 182 2.76 10.20 -7.35
CA THR A 182 1.41 10.64 -6.98
C THR A 182 0.42 9.66 -7.59
N HIS A 183 -0.46 9.11 -6.76
CA HIS A 183 -1.49 8.17 -7.16
C HIS A 183 -2.86 8.77 -6.92
N VAL A 184 -3.67 8.81 -7.98
CA VAL A 184 -5.07 9.19 -7.97
C VAL A 184 -5.92 7.94 -8.16
N LYS A 185 -6.85 7.70 -7.23
CA LYS A 185 -7.86 6.66 -7.36
C LYS A 185 -9.24 7.27 -7.53
N MET A 186 -10.10 6.58 -8.27
CA MET A 186 -11.47 7.02 -8.52
C MET A 186 -12.49 5.90 -8.37
N GLU A 187 -13.72 6.26 -8.03
CA GLU A 187 -14.86 5.35 -8.15
C GLU A 187 -15.12 5.05 -9.65
N PRO A 188 -15.17 3.76 -10.08
CA PRO A 188 -15.43 3.39 -11.46
C PRO A 188 -16.89 3.67 -11.83
N SER A 189 -17.16 3.84 -13.12
CA SER A 189 -18.54 4.01 -13.60
C SER A 189 -19.36 2.73 -13.36
N THR A 190 -20.63 2.90 -13.00
CA THR A 190 -21.57 1.78 -12.78
C THR A 190 -22.13 1.16 -14.06
N LYS A 191 -21.71 1.64 -15.24
CA LYS A 191 -22.13 1.12 -16.55
C LYS A 191 -20.96 0.39 -17.21
N LEU A 192 -21.17 -0.88 -17.54
CA LEU A 192 -20.38 -1.67 -18.48
C LEU A 192 -20.98 -1.52 -19.88
#